data_AF-A0AB33HXG5-F1
#
_entry.id   AF-A0AB33HXG5-F1
#
_cell.length_a   1.000
_cell.length_b   1.000
_cell.length_c   1.000
_cell.angle_alpha   90.00
_cell.angle_beta   90.00
_cell.angle_gamma   90.00
#
_symmetry.space_group_name_H-M   'P 1'
#
loop_
_entity.id
_entity.type
_entity.pdbx_description
1 polymer ?
#
loop_
_entity_poly.entity_id
_entity_poly.type
_entity_poly.pdbx_seq_one_letter_code
_entity_poly.pdbx_strand_id
1 'polypeptide(L)'
;MDVVKSLILIPLNSHAAGPYYGYSILLVAWTLSYELFFYFCFLVSMSLSQKYRAVICSLILSSLIIFGNYYLFGSIGVNPHTRAFDGGGIFASIIFITNPIIINFILGMLAEFIYSNTKTNNKLLNKAIKMLAPIVAVISVWGMLSPSMWMGEMQWAIPCFGLVTSLSLLEKSGVSFEFPSLVKIGAMSFSIYLIHPIIIELLSQKYFVVFWQDGFTKFSVIILITVFAARIMYETIEIPSQKLARKLISKIR
;
A
#
# COMPACT_ATOMS: atom_id res chain seq x y z
N MET A 1 18.87 17.56 4.68
CA MET A 1 17.93 16.42 4.65
C MET A 1 18.42 15.43 5.69
N ASP A 2 17.63 15.15 6.73
CA ASP A 2 18.06 14.32 7.86
C ASP A 2 18.06 12.83 7.46
N VAL A 3 19.21 12.32 7.03
CA VAL A 3 19.39 10.91 6.60
C VAL A 3 18.91 9.91 7.67
N VAL A 4 19.10 10.24 8.95
CA VAL A 4 18.66 9.40 10.08
C VAL A 4 17.13 9.29 10.15
N LYS A 5 16.39 10.41 9.99
CA LYS A 5 14.92 10.38 9.98
C LYS A 5 14.37 9.64 8.77
N SER A 6 15.03 9.78 7.63
CA SER A 6 14.74 9.06 6.40
C SER A 6 14.86 7.54 6.55
N LEU A 7 15.86 7.06 7.30
CA LEU A 7 16.08 5.62 7.54
C LEU A 7 15.06 5.00 8.51
N ILE A 8 14.52 5.80 9.44
CA ILE A 8 13.53 5.35 10.43
C ILE A 8 12.10 5.57 9.90
N LEU A 9 11.94 6.07 8.67
CA LEU A 9 10.64 6.32 8.02
C LEU A 9 9.75 7.29 8.83
N ILE A 10 10.35 8.24 9.54
CA ILE A 10 9.59 9.28 10.26
C ILE A 10 9.26 10.41 9.28
N PRO A 11 8.02 10.94 9.30
CA PRO A 11 7.65 12.11 8.51
C PRO A 11 8.67 13.24 8.65
N LEU A 12 9.16 13.76 7.53
CA LEU A 12 10.20 14.78 7.51
C LEU A 12 9.65 16.19 7.66
N ASN A 13 8.38 16.41 7.28
CA ASN A 13 7.74 17.70 7.31
C ASN A 13 6.23 17.58 7.61
N SER A 14 5.86 17.81 8.86
CA SER A 14 4.46 17.83 9.33
C SER A 14 3.61 18.97 8.75
N HIS A 15 4.27 20.03 8.26
CA HIS A 15 3.63 21.19 7.62
C HIS A 15 3.28 20.94 6.16
N ALA A 16 3.86 19.90 5.54
CA ALA A 16 3.46 19.50 4.20
C ALA A 16 2.06 18.87 4.22
N ALA A 17 1.33 18.99 3.11
CA ALA A 17 0.04 18.35 2.97
C ALA A 17 0.15 16.84 3.24
N GLY A 18 -0.82 16.31 4.00
CA GLY A 18 -1.01 14.87 4.08
C GLY A 18 -1.32 14.29 2.69
N PRO A 19 -1.16 12.98 2.47
CA PRO A 19 -0.61 11.98 3.39
C PRO A 19 0.93 11.92 3.40
N TYR A 20 1.60 12.75 2.60
CA TYR A 20 3.04 12.63 2.33
C TYR A 20 3.91 13.11 3.48
N TYR A 21 3.53 14.21 4.13
CA TYR A 21 4.29 14.81 5.25
C TYR A 21 5.80 14.95 4.95
N GLY A 22 6.11 15.37 3.72
CA GLY A 22 7.47 15.54 3.20
C GLY A 22 8.06 14.28 2.56
N TYR A 23 8.76 14.46 1.45
CA TYR A 23 9.41 13.35 0.75
C TYR A 23 10.80 13.05 1.33
N SER A 24 11.04 11.76 1.56
CA SER A 24 12.34 11.22 1.96
C SER A 24 13.17 10.84 0.71
N ILE A 25 14.43 10.41 0.93
CA ILE A 25 15.31 9.90 -0.14
C ILE A 25 14.60 8.74 -0.86
N LEU A 26 13.88 7.93 -0.09
CA LEU A 26 12.89 7.00 -0.62
C LEU A 26 11.57 7.74 -0.76
N LEU A 27 11.19 8.07 -2.00
CA LEU A 27 9.93 8.76 -2.31
C LEU A 27 8.69 8.00 -1.81
N VAL A 28 8.79 6.68 -1.69
CA VAL A 28 7.76 5.77 -1.15
C VAL A 28 7.86 5.55 0.37
N ALA A 29 8.70 6.31 1.09
CA ALA A 29 8.85 6.14 2.53
C ALA A 29 7.54 6.38 3.29
N TRP A 30 6.74 7.36 2.86
CA TRP A 30 5.52 7.77 3.57
C TRP A 30 4.51 6.62 3.68
N THR A 31 4.24 5.89 2.61
CA THR A 31 3.39 4.68 2.59
C THR A 31 3.93 3.56 3.45
N LEU A 32 5.25 3.33 3.46
CA LEU A 32 5.89 2.34 4.34
C LEU A 32 5.70 2.69 5.83
N SER A 33 5.71 3.97 6.19
CA SER A 33 5.41 4.41 7.56
C SER A 33 4.00 4.01 7.99
N TYR A 34 3.00 4.20 7.12
CA TYR A 34 1.63 3.75 7.38
C TYR A 34 1.52 2.22 7.50
N GLU A 35 2.24 1.49 6.66
CA GLU A 35 2.25 0.03 6.66
C GLU A 35 2.86 -0.54 7.96
N LEU A 36 4.01 -0.03 8.38
CA LEU A 36 4.63 -0.40 9.66
C LEU A 36 3.73 -0.06 10.85
N PHE A 37 3.09 1.11 10.81
CA PHE A 37 2.14 1.52 11.84
C PHE A 37 0.94 0.58 11.91
N PHE A 38 0.35 0.22 10.77
CA PHE A 38 -0.71 -0.77 10.70
C PHE A 38 -0.29 -2.11 11.31
N TYR A 39 0.89 -2.62 10.96
CA TYR A 39 1.39 -3.89 11.52
C TYR A 39 1.61 -3.82 13.03
N PHE A 40 2.06 -2.69 13.55
CA PHE A 40 2.16 -2.47 14.99
C PHE A 40 0.77 -2.51 15.67
N CYS A 41 -0.22 -1.78 15.14
CA CYS A 41 -1.59 -1.82 15.66
C CYS A 41 -2.20 -3.22 15.58
N PHE A 42 -1.93 -3.95 14.49
CA PHE A 42 -2.40 -5.31 14.31
C PHE A 42 -1.75 -6.28 15.31
N LEU A 43 -0.45 -6.12 15.58
CA LEU A 43 0.27 -6.87 16.61
C LEU A 43 -0.32 -6.65 18.02
N VAL A 44 -0.60 -5.39 18.38
CA VAL A 44 -1.27 -5.06 19.65
C VAL A 44 -2.65 -5.71 19.71
N SER A 45 -3.42 -5.60 18.64
CA SER A 45 -4.76 -6.19 18.55
C SER A 45 -4.73 -7.71 18.69
N MET A 46 -3.74 -8.36 18.07
CA MET A 46 -3.52 -9.79 18.14
C MET A 46 -3.11 -10.24 19.56
N SER A 47 -2.36 -9.41 20.28
CA SER A 47 -1.97 -9.65 21.67
C SER A 47 -3.17 -9.56 22.63
N LEU A 48 -4.16 -8.70 22.33
CA LEU A 48 -5.40 -8.59 23.09
C LEU A 48 -6.37 -9.74 22.80
N SER A 49 -6.57 -10.09 21.54
CA SER A 49 -7.41 -11.24 21.16
C SER A 49 -7.05 -11.78 19.78
N GLN A 50 -6.67 -13.06 19.73
CA GLN A 50 -6.44 -13.76 18.45
C GLN A 50 -7.71 -13.88 17.60
N LYS A 51 -8.87 -14.08 18.26
CA LYS A 51 -10.16 -14.27 17.57
C LYS A 51 -10.70 -12.98 16.98
N TYR A 52 -10.60 -11.88 17.71
CA TYR A 52 -11.19 -10.58 17.32
C TYR A 52 -10.14 -9.56 16.84
N ARG A 53 -8.90 -10.00 16.55
CA ARG A 53 -7.78 -9.12 16.15
C ARG A 53 -8.12 -8.10 15.06
N ALA A 54 -8.85 -8.51 14.02
CA ALA A 54 -9.22 -7.62 12.92
C ALA A 54 -10.24 -6.55 13.35
N VAL A 55 -11.22 -6.92 14.18
CA VAL A 55 -12.22 -6.00 14.72
C VAL A 55 -11.56 -5.00 15.68
N ILE A 56 -10.73 -5.49 16.61
CA ILE A 56 -10.00 -4.64 17.55
C ILE A 56 -9.09 -3.67 16.80
N CYS A 57 -8.33 -4.15 15.81
CA CYS A 57 -7.48 -3.29 15.00
C CYS A 57 -8.30 -2.23 14.26
N SER A 58 -9.43 -2.62 13.65
CA SER A 58 -10.31 -1.68 12.96
C SER A 58 -10.87 -0.60 13.89
N LEU A 59 -11.22 -0.97 15.13
CA LEU A 59 -11.66 -0.03 16.16
C LEU A 59 -10.54 0.93 16.59
N ILE A 60 -9.31 0.44 16.78
CA ILE A 60 -8.15 1.28 17.10
C ILE A 60 -7.87 2.27 15.98
N LEU A 61 -7.81 1.82 14.72
CA LEU A 61 -7.54 2.71 13.59
C LEU A 61 -8.66 3.74 13.41
N SER A 62 -9.93 3.31 13.53
CA SER A 62 -11.07 4.22 13.41
C SER A 62 -11.11 5.24 14.56
N SER A 63 -10.77 4.84 15.78
CA SER A 63 -10.74 5.75 16.94
C SER A 63 -9.64 6.79 16.78
N LEU A 64 -8.46 6.40 16.29
CA LEU A 64 -7.36 7.33 16.00
C LEU A 64 -7.74 8.34 14.93
N ILE A 65 -8.47 7.93 13.89
CA ILE A 65 -8.98 8.86 12.89
C ILE A 65 -10.00 9.80 13.53
N ILE A 66 -11.03 9.28 14.20
CA ILE A 66 -12.13 10.11 14.72
C ILE A 66 -11.64 11.07 15.82
N PHE A 67 -11.05 10.53 16.89
CA PHE A 67 -10.61 11.33 18.02
C PHE A 67 -9.36 12.16 17.70
N GLY A 68 -8.41 11.61 16.94
CA GLY A 68 -7.22 12.33 16.52
C GLY A 68 -7.57 13.52 15.63
N ASN A 69 -8.46 13.36 14.65
CA ASN A 69 -8.86 14.47 13.80
C ASN A 69 -9.70 15.51 14.56
N TYR A 70 -10.60 15.06 15.44
CA TYR A 70 -11.38 15.97 16.27
C TYR A 70 -10.48 16.81 17.19
N TYR A 71 -9.49 16.20 17.83
CA TYR A 71 -8.57 16.89 18.73
C TYR A 71 -7.62 17.85 17.99
N LEU A 72 -7.07 17.44 16.84
CA LEU A 72 -6.08 18.23 16.12
C LEU A 72 -6.69 19.32 15.21
N PHE A 73 -7.86 19.08 14.64
CA PHE A 73 -8.45 19.95 13.60
C PHE A 73 -9.86 20.46 13.96
N GLY A 74 -10.40 20.10 15.12
CA GLY A 74 -11.77 20.46 15.53
C GLY A 74 -12.89 19.84 14.67
N SER A 75 -12.55 19.02 13.68
CA SER A 75 -13.50 18.45 12.73
C SER A 75 -13.07 17.07 12.22
N ILE A 76 -14.06 16.18 12.12
CA ILE A 76 -13.89 14.89 11.44
C ILE A 76 -14.03 15.15 9.95
N GLY A 77 -13.11 14.59 9.18
CA GLY A 77 -13.00 14.85 7.75
C GLY A 77 -12.16 13.77 7.13
N VAL A 78 -12.61 13.35 5.96
CA VAL A 78 -12.13 12.13 5.30
C VAL A 78 -11.04 12.40 4.29
N ASN A 79 -10.84 13.66 3.87
CA ASN A 79 -9.83 14.00 2.88
C ASN A 79 -8.41 13.90 3.49
N PRO A 80 -7.52 13.04 2.98
CA PRO A 80 -6.14 12.91 3.45
C PRO A 80 -5.30 14.20 3.31
N HIS A 81 -5.59 15.04 2.31
CA HIS A 81 -4.78 16.20 1.96
C HIS A 81 -5.05 17.43 2.83
N THR A 82 -6.22 17.51 3.45
CA THR A 82 -6.59 18.65 4.31
C THR A 82 -6.03 18.52 5.73
N ARG A 83 -5.04 17.63 5.92
CA ARG A 83 -4.53 17.21 7.24
C ARG A 83 -3.08 17.64 7.47
N ALA A 84 -2.78 18.90 7.17
CA ALA A 84 -1.53 19.55 7.54
C ALA A 84 -1.66 20.19 8.93
N PHE A 85 -0.66 20.02 9.79
CA PHE A 85 -0.67 20.57 11.14
C PHE A 85 0.53 21.47 11.36
N ASP A 86 0.23 22.70 11.75
CA ASP A 86 1.23 23.74 11.94
C ASP A 86 1.79 23.81 13.36
N GLY A 87 1.39 22.91 14.25
CA GLY A 87 1.95 22.80 15.58
C GLY A 87 3.29 22.06 15.61
N GLY A 88 4.13 22.38 16.61
CA GLY A 88 5.40 21.69 16.85
C GLY A 88 5.29 20.49 17.81
N GLY A 89 6.42 19.81 18.05
CA GLY A 89 6.56 18.77 19.07
C GLY A 89 6.19 17.36 18.61
N ILE A 90 5.93 16.46 19.56
CA ILE A 90 5.69 15.03 19.30
C ILE A 90 4.49 14.84 18.36
N PHE A 91 3.45 15.67 18.49
CA PHE A 91 2.24 15.63 17.66
C PHE A 91 2.53 15.81 16.17
N ALA A 92 3.51 16.65 15.81
CA ALA A 92 3.97 16.81 14.43
C ALA A 92 4.59 15.51 13.86
N SER A 93 5.31 14.76 14.70
CA SER A 93 5.98 13.52 14.28
C SER A 93 5.02 12.33 14.15
N ILE A 94 3.89 12.36 14.86
CA ILE A 94 2.91 11.26 14.86
C ILE A 94 1.63 11.58 14.08
N ILE A 95 1.49 12.77 13.50
CA ILE A 95 0.25 13.19 12.84
C ILE A 95 -0.27 12.21 11.79
N PHE A 96 0.65 11.54 11.07
CA PHE A 96 0.31 10.57 10.06
C PHE A 96 -0.58 9.44 10.60
N ILE A 97 -0.48 9.07 11.89
CA ILE A 97 -1.34 8.02 12.49
C ILE A 97 -2.83 8.39 12.51
N THR A 98 -3.16 9.67 12.33
CA THR A 98 -4.53 10.18 12.29
C THR A 98 -5.04 10.36 10.87
N ASN A 99 -4.20 10.15 9.85
CA ASN A 99 -4.58 10.41 8.47
C ASN A 99 -5.62 9.38 7.97
N PRO A 100 -6.72 9.82 7.31
CA PRO A 100 -7.75 8.92 6.78
C PRO A 100 -7.28 7.83 5.82
N ILE A 101 -6.09 7.94 5.22
CA ILE A 101 -5.53 6.89 4.35
C ILE A 101 -5.44 5.52 5.04
N ILE A 102 -5.39 5.50 6.37
CA ILE A 102 -5.35 4.28 7.18
C ILE A 102 -6.63 3.43 7.00
N ILE A 103 -7.74 4.01 6.53
CA ILE A 103 -8.96 3.29 6.18
C ILE A 103 -8.70 2.19 5.12
N ASN A 104 -7.68 2.37 4.27
CA ASN A 104 -7.30 1.35 3.27
C ASN A 104 -6.94 0.01 3.94
N PHE A 105 -6.32 0.03 5.12
CA PHE A 105 -6.00 -1.19 5.87
C PHE A 105 -7.26 -1.84 6.46
N ILE A 106 -8.26 -1.04 6.85
CA ILE A 106 -9.56 -1.55 7.30
C ILE A 106 -10.27 -2.27 6.16
N LEU A 107 -10.26 -1.69 4.95
CA LEU A 107 -10.78 -2.35 3.75
C LEU A 107 -10.01 -3.64 3.43
N GLY A 108 -8.70 -3.68 3.62
CA GLY A 108 -7.89 -4.90 3.49
C GLY A 108 -8.32 -6.00 4.47
N MET A 109 -8.53 -5.66 5.75
CA MET A 109 -9.06 -6.60 6.75
C MET A 109 -10.49 -7.05 6.41
N LEU A 110 -11.32 -6.16 5.88
CA LEU A 110 -12.68 -6.51 5.42
C LEU A 110 -12.62 -7.48 4.23
N ALA A 111 -11.68 -7.30 3.30
CA ALA A 111 -11.49 -8.22 2.18
C ALA A 111 -11.12 -9.62 2.67
N GLU A 112 -10.23 -9.73 3.66
CA GLU A 112 -9.91 -11.02 4.31
C GLU A 112 -11.13 -11.63 5.02
N PHE A 113 -11.94 -10.81 5.70
CA PHE A 113 -13.15 -11.28 6.37
C PHE A 113 -14.16 -11.85 5.35
N ILE A 114 -14.37 -11.18 4.22
CA ILE A 114 -15.23 -11.66 3.12
C ILE A 114 -14.65 -12.96 2.55
N TYR A 115 -13.34 -12.97 2.28
CA TYR A 115 -12.65 -14.13 1.73
C TYR A 115 -12.81 -15.35 2.64
N SER A 116 -12.51 -15.23 3.94
CA SER A 116 -12.52 -16.35 4.89
C SER A 116 -13.93 -16.90 5.12
N ASN A 117 -14.95 -16.04 5.22
CA ASN A 117 -16.35 -16.44 5.44
C ASN A 117 -17.06 -16.98 4.18
N THR A 118 -16.50 -16.75 2.98
CA THR A 118 -17.09 -17.28 1.75
C THR A 118 -16.90 -18.80 1.65
N LYS A 119 -18.01 -19.55 1.69
CA LYS A 119 -18.03 -21.02 1.56
C LYS A 119 -18.32 -21.43 0.11
N THR A 120 -17.29 -21.88 -0.60
CA THR A 120 -17.37 -22.22 -2.03
C THR A 120 -18.06 -23.54 -2.36
N ASN A 121 -18.49 -24.31 -1.34
CA ASN A 121 -19.31 -25.52 -1.51
C ASN A 121 -20.73 -25.22 -2.02
N ASN A 122 -21.24 -24.01 -1.81
CA ASN A 122 -22.54 -23.62 -2.35
C ASN A 122 -22.42 -23.35 -3.86
N LYS A 123 -23.05 -24.21 -4.67
CA LYS A 123 -23.03 -24.13 -6.14
C LYS A 123 -23.56 -22.79 -6.68
N LEU A 124 -24.60 -22.22 -6.08
CA LEU A 124 -25.19 -20.96 -6.51
C LEU A 124 -24.23 -19.79 -6.26
N LEU A 125 -23.64 -19.75 -5.06
CA LEU A 125 -22.67 -18.73 -4.68
C LEU A 125 -21.42 -18.82 -5.57
N ASN A 126 -20.89 -20.03 -5.78
CA ASN A 126 -19.73 -20.24 -6.64
C ASN A 126 -20.00 -19.79 -8.10
N LYS A 127 -21.18 -20.13 -8.65
CA LYS A 127 -21.60 -19.64 -9.97
C LYS A 127 -21.70 -18.11 -10.00
N ALA A 128 -22.26 -17.49 -8.97
CA ALA A 128 -22.36 -16.03 -8.87
C ALA A 128 -20.96 -15.38 -8.80
N ILE A 129 -20.03 -15.91 -8.01
CA ILE A 129 -18.65 -15.42 -7.92
C ILE A 129 -17.97 -15.49 -9.28
N LYS A 130 -18.03 -16.63 -9.98
CA LYS A 130 -17.41 -16.80 -11.31
C LYS A 130 -17.95 -15.83 -12.36
N MET A 131 -19.21 -15.42 -12.23
CA MET A 131 -19.86 -14.46 -13.14
C MET A 131 -19.58 -13.01 -12.77
N LEU A 132 -19.68 -12.66 -11.49
CA LEU A 132 -19.61 -11.28 -11.01
C LEU A 132 -18.19 -10.80 -10.70
N ALA A 133 -17.31 -11.67 -10.20
CA ALA A 133 -15.96 -11.26 -9.82
C ALA A 133 -15.15 -10.68 -10.99
N PRO A 134 -15.17 -11.25 -12.21
CA PRO A 134 -14.50 -10.63 -13.36
C PRO A 134 -15.07 -9.25 -13.70
N ILE A 135 -16.39 -9.06 -13.59
CA ILE A 135 -17.05 -7.77 -13.85
C ILE A 135 -16.59 -6.73 -12.83
N VAL A 136 -16.56 -7.09 -11.55
CA VAL A 136 -16.05 -6.21 -10.48
C VAL A 136 -14.58 -5.89 -10.70
N ALA A 137 -13.75 -6.86 -11.06
CA ALA A 137 -12.33 -6.64 -11.36
C ALA A 137 -12.14 -5.65 -12.52
N VAL A 138 -12.90 -5.80 -13.60
CA VAL A 138 -12.86 -4.87 -14.76
C VAL A 138 -13.31 -3.48 -14.36
N ILE A 139 -14.41 -3.34 -13.61
CA ILE A 139 -14.88 -2.04 -13.11
C ILE A 139 -13.84 -1.39 -12.20
N SER A 140 -13.20 -2.17 -11.32
CA SER A 140 -12.13 -1.70 -10.46
C SER A 140 -10.93 -1.19 -11.28
N VAL A 141 -10.46 -1.96 -12.26
CA VAL A 141 -9.36 -1.52 -13.14
C VAL A 141 -9.74 -0.26 -13.91
N TRP A 142 -10.95 -0.22 -14.47
CA TRP A 142 -11.46 0.95 -15.17
C TRP A 142 -11.52 2.19 -14.26
N GLY A 143 -11.98 2.02 -13.02
CA GLY A 143 -11.95 3.07 -12.00
C GLY A 143 -10.53 3.59 -11.79
N MET A 144 -9.56 2.71 -11.55
CA MET A 144 -8.16 3.08 -11.32
C MET A 144 -7.53 3.83 -12.51
N LEU A 145 -7.95 3.53 -13.74
CA LEU A 145 -7.44 4.20 -14.95
C LEU A 145 -8.14 5.54 -15.24
N SER A 146 -9.24 5.85 -14.54
CA SER A 146 -10.02 7.04 -14.83
C SER A 146 -9.29 8.34 -14.45
N PRO A 147 -9.31 9.39 -15.30
CA PRO A 147 -8.62 10.67 -15.04
C PRO A 147 -9.09 11.40 -13.78
N SER A 148 -10.34 11.21 -13.37
CA SER A 148 -10.90 11.80 -12.14
C SER A 148 -10.25 11.26 -10.87
N MET A 149 -9.65 10.06 -10.92
CA MET A 149 -8.96 9.43 -9.79
C MET A 149 -7.52 9.90 -9.60
N TRP A 150 -7.04 10.83 -10.43
CA TRP A 150 -5.73 11.46 -10.27
C TRP A 150 -5.73 12.49 -9.13
N MET A 151 -6.88 12.66 -8.45
CA MET A 151 -7.15 13.71 -7.45
C MET A 151 -7.10 13.22 -5.98
N GLY A 152 -6.69 11.98 -5.69
CA GLY A 152 -6.36 11.59 -4.31
C GLY A 152 -6.30 10.08 -4.01
N GLU A 153 -5.41 9.69 -3.10
CA GLU A 153 -5.10 8.29 -2.76
C GLU A 153 -6.27 7.54 -2.09
N MET A 154 -7.20 8.28 -1.49
CA MET A 154 -8.42 7.69 -0.92
C MET A 154 -9.40 7.21 -2.00
N GLN A 155 -9.37 7.81 -3.19
CA GLN A 155 -10.27 7.43 -4.28
C GLN A 155 -9.92 6.05 -4.84
N TRP A 156 -8.66 5.61 -4.69
CA TRP A 156 -8.20 4.28 -5.10
C TRP A 156 -8.59 3.18 -4.11
N ALA A 157 -9.03 3.54 -2.91
CA ALA A 157 -9.38 2.60 -1.84
C ALA A 157 -10.45 1.59 -2.28
N ILE A 158 -11.56 2.09 -2.84
CA ILE A 158 -12.70 1.27 -3.27
C ILE A 158 -12.34 0.40 -4.48
N PRO A 159 -11.75 0.92 -5.57
CA PRO A 159 -11.28 0.11 -6.67
C PRO A 159 -10.30 -0.99 -6.25
N CYS A 160 -9.30 -0.67 -5.41
CA CYS A 160 -8.32 -1.65 -4.93
C CYS A 160 -8.99 -2.74 -4.07
N PHE A 161 -9.90 -2.35 -3.17
CA PHE A 161 -10.71 -3.29 -2.39
C PHE A 161 -11.51 -4.23 -3.29
N GLY A 162 -12.22 -3.67 -4.29
CA GLY A 162 -12.99 -4.45 -5.25
C GLY A 162 -12.12 -5.40 -6.06
N LEU A 163 -10.94 -4.96 -6.50
CA LEU A 163 -10.01 -5.75 -7.30
C LEU A 163 -9.45 -6.93 -6.51
N VAL A 164 -8.90 -6.67 -5.31
CA VAL A 164 -8.30 -7.70 -4.46
C VAL A 164 -9.36 -8.69 -4.00
N THR A 165 -10.53 -8.21 -3.57
CA THR A 165 -11.62 -9.08 -3.10
C THR A 165 -12.17 -9.94 -4.23
N SER A 166 -12.41 -9.37 -5.41
CA SER A 166 -12.95 -10.13 -6.54
C SER A 166 -11.99 -11.20 -7.05
N LEU A 167 -10.71 -10.85 -7.27
CA LEU A 167 -9.72 -11.81 -7.77
C LEU A 167 -9.44 -12.93 -6.77
N SER A 168 -9.32 -12.62 -5.48
CA SER A 168 -9.12 -13.65 -4.44
C SER A 168 -10.32 -14.59 -4.31
N LEU A 169 -11.55 -14.08 -4.39
CA LEU A 169 -12.76 -14.92 -4.40
C LEU A 169 -12.85 -15.78 -5.66
N LEU A 170 -12.46 -15.23 -6.82
CA LEU A 170 -12.43 -15.95 -8.08
C LEU A 170 -11.44 -17.14 -8.00
N GLU A 171 -10.25 -16.91 -7.46
CA GLU A 171 -9.28 -17.97 -7.18
C GLU A 171 -9.85 -19.02 -6.21
N LYS A 172 -10.44 -18.58 -5.09
CA LYS A 172 -11.09 -19.47 -4.12
C LYS A 172 -12.20 -20.33 -4.73
N SER A 173 -12.88 -19.82 -5.75
CA SER A 173 -13.95 -20.52 -6.47
C SER A 173 -13.46 -21.64 -7.40
N GLY A 174 -12.13 -21.80 -7.52
CA GLY A 174 -11.45 -22.82 -8.32
C GLY A 174 -11.02 -22.33 -9.71
N VAL A 175 -10.99 -21.01 -9.95
CA VAL A 175 -10.44 -20.44 -11.19
C VAL A 175 -9.01 -19.99 -10.92
N SER A 176 -8.02 -20.77 -11.35
CA SER A 176 -6.61 -20.38 -11.26
C SER A 176 -6.11 -19.79 -12.58
N PHE A 177 -5.25 -18.79 -12.48
CA PHE A 177 -4.50 -18.22 -13.59
C PHE A 177 -3.01 -18.48 -13.36
N GLU A 178 -2.50 -19.58 -13.89
CA GLU A 178 -1.09 -19.93 -13.72
C GLU A 178 -0.26 -19.33 -14.85
N PHE A 179 0.30 -18.14 -14.60
CA PHE A 179 1.27 -17.51 -15.48
C PHE A 179 2.63 -17.42 -14.78
N PRO A 180 3.51 -18.43 -14.90
CA PRO A 180 4.76 -18.49 -14.14
C PRO A 180 5.65 -17.25 -14.28
N SER A 181 5.68 -16.64 -15.46
CA SER A 181 6.44 -15.41 -15.70
C SER A 181 5.86 -14.20 -14.96
N LEU A 182 4.53 -14.06 -14.92
CA LEU A 182 3.87 -12.99 -14.15
C LEU A 182 4.05 -13.19 -12.65
N VAL A 183 4.00 -14.44 -12.18
CA VAL A 183 4.28 -14.76 -10.77
C VAL A 183 5.71 -14.36 -10.39
N LYS A 184 6.70 -14.60 -11.25
CA LYS A 184 8.09 -14.16 -11.03
C LYS A 184 8.21 -12.64 -10.96
N ILE A 185 7.51 -11.91 -11.83
CA ILE A 185 7.50 -10.43 -11.78
C ILE A 185 6.82 -9.95 -10.49
N GLY A 186 5.68 -10.56 -10.13
CA GLY A 186 4.96 -10.28 -8.89
C GLY A 186 5.81 -10.54 -7.64
N ALA A 187 6.64 -11.58 -7.64
CA ALA A 187 7.58 -11.86 -6.55
C ALA A 187 8.61 -10.75 -6.34
N MET A 188 8.92 -9.96 -7.38
CA MET A 188 9.83 -8.81 -7.32
C MET A 188 9.09 -7.47 -7.18
N SER A 189 7.77 -7.49 -6.98
CA SER A 189 6.93 -6.28 -6.96
C SER A 189 7.35 -5.26 -5.91
N PHE A 190 7.77 -5.72 -4.71
CA PHE A 190 8.30 -4.84 -3.67
C PHE A 190 9.59 -4.16 -4.11
N SER A 191 10.49 -4.89 -4.76
CA SER A 191 11.70 -4.33 -5.31
C SER A 191 11.44 -3.30 -6.43
N ILE A 192 10.50 -3.59 -7.32
CA ILE A 192 10.03 -2.65 -8.35
C ILE A 192 9.46 -1.38 -7.68
N TYR A 193 8.63 -1.56 -6.67
CA TYR A 193 8.00 -0.48 -5.91
C TYR A 193 9.01 0.48 -5.28
N LEU A 194 10.09 -0.03 -4.68
CA LEU A 194 11.11 0.82 -4.07
C LEU A 194 11.97 1.58 -5.08
N ILE A 195 12.36 0.94 -6.18
CA ILE A 195 13.38 1.48 -7.08
C ILE A 195 12.80 2.34 -8.21
N HIS A 196 11.55 2.10 -8.63
CA HIS A 196 10.97 2.81 -9.78
C HIS A 196 10.98 4.35 -9.65
N PRO A 197 10.70 4.99 -8.49
CA PRO A 197 10.71 6.44 -8.40
C PRO A 197 12.13 6.99 -8.54
N ILE A 198 13.12 6.27 -8.01
CA ILE A 198 14.54 6.61 -8.11
C ILE A 198 14.99 6.54 -9.57
N ILE A 199 14.62 5.48 -10.29
CA ILE A 199 14.94 5.32 -11.72
C ILE A 199 14.28 6.43 -12.53
N ILE A 200 13.01 6.76 -12.25
CA ILE A 200 12.31 7.85 -12.94
C ILE A 200 13.01 9.19 -12.69
N GLU A 201 13.40 9.50 -11.45
CA GLU A 201 14.09 10.75 -11.08
C GLU A 201 15.51 10.84 -11.65
N LEU A 202 16.22 9.71 -11.76
CA LEU A 202 17.53 9.66 -12.40
C LEU A 202 17.43 9.86 -13.91
N LEU A 203 16.46 9.21 -14.57
CA LEU A 203 16.26 9.29 -16.01
C LEU A 203 15.56 10.59 -16.45
N SER A 204 14.90 11.30 -15.53
CA SER A 204 14.30 12.63 -15.79
C SER A 204 15.35 13.74 -15.84
N GLN A 205 16.59 13.48 -15.41
CA GLN A 205 17.68 14.44 -15.50
C GLN A 205 17.99 14.77 -16.97
N LYS A 206 18.24 16.06 -17.26
CA LYS A 206 18.44 16.60 -18.62
C LYS A 206 19.55 15.93 -19.43
N TYR A 207 20.43 15.16 -18.78
CA TYR A 207 21.56 14.46 -19.40
C TYR A 207 21.17 13.17 -20.15
N PHE A 208 19.96 12.63 -19.95
CA PHE A 208 19.54 11.39 -20.60
C PHE A 208 18.73 11.65 -21.89
N VAL A 209 19.18 11.06 -23.01
CA VAL A 209 18.54 11.16 -24.35
C VAL A 209 17.08 10.68 -24.33
N VAL A 210 16.76 9.74 -23.43
CA VAL A 210 15.41 9.20 -23.22
C VAL A 210 14.39 10.30 -22.86
N PHE A 211 14.84 11.42 -22.29
CA PHE A 211 13.96 12.55 -21.96
C PHE A 211 13.51 13.36 -23.18
N TRP A 212 14.24 13.29 -24.30
CA TRP A 212 13.90 13.98 -25.56
C TRP A 212 12.89 13.18 -26.41
N GLN A 213 12.51 12.00 -25.93
CA GLN A 213 11.52 11.13 -26.57
C GLN A 213 10.24 11.17 -25.75
N ASP A 214 9.11 11.45 -26.38
CA ASP A 214 7.80 11.36 -25.76
C ASP A 214 7.11 10.02 -26.07
N GLY A 215 6.18 9.63 -25.20
CA GLY A 215 5.30 8.49 -25.44
C GLY A 215 5.92 7.12 -25.15
N PHE A 216 5.62 6.14 -26.02
CA PHE A 216 5.83 4.71 -25.78
C PHE A 216 7.31 4.33 -25.60
N THR A 217 8.23 5.01 -26.29
CA THR A 217 9.66 4.75 -26.20
C THR A 217 10.18 5.04 -24.79
N LYS A 218 9.85 6.21 -24.24
CA LYS A 218 10.22 6.61 -22.87
C LYS A 218 9.65 5.64 -21.83
N PHE A 219 8.37 5.31 -21.96
CA PHE A 219 7.70 4.34 -21.09
C PHE A 219 8.39 2.96 -21.11
N SER A 220 8.67 2.44 -22.30
CA SER A 220 9.30 1.13 -22.47
C SER A 220 10.71 1.09 -21.88
N VAL A 221 11.52 2.13 -22.11
CA VAL A 221 12.88 2.22 -21.56
C VAL A 221 12.86 2.29 -20.03
N ILE A 222 11.98 3.13 -19.45
CA ILE A 222 11.84 3.25 -17.99
C ILE A 222 11.45 1.90 -17.38
N ILE A 223 10.47 1.18 -17.96
CA ILE A 223 10.06 -0.13 -17.47
C ILE A 223 11.20 -1.13 -17.55
N LEU A 224 11.89 -1.22 -18.67
CA LEU A 224 12.98 -2.19 -18.86
C LEU A 224 14.10 -1.96 -17.84
N ILE A 225 14.52 -0.70 -17.67
CA ILE A 225 15.56 -0.34 -16.69
C ILE A 225 15.07 -0.61 -15.26
N THR A 226 13.83 -0.26 -14.95
CA THR A 226 13.23 -0.48 -13.62
C THR A 226 13.17 -1.97 -13.28
N VAL A 227 12.66 -2.80 -14.19
CA VAL A 227 12.56 -4.26 -13.96
C VAL A 227 13.95 -4.89 -13.83
N PHE A 228 14.92 -4.45 -14.65
CA PHE A 228 16.29 -4.93 -14.55
C PHE A 228 16.93 -4.55 -13.21
N ALA A 229 16.84 -3.28 -12.81
CA ALA A 229 17.39 -2.81 -11.54
C ALA A 229 16.68 -3.45 -10.34
N ALA A 230 15.35 -3.61 -10.41
CA ALA A 230 14.57 -4.29 -9.39
C ALA A 230 14.97 -5.75 -9.24
N ARG A 231 15.30 -6.45 -10.34
CA ARG A 231 15.79 -7.83 -10.27
C ARG A 231 17.11 -7.93 -9.52
N ILE A 232 18.06 -7.04 -9.79
CA ILE A 232 19.33 -7.00 -9.05
C ILE A 232 19.06 -6.77 -7.57
N MET A 233 18.21 -5.79 -7.24
CA MET A 233 17.86 -5.48 -5.85
C MET A 233 17.15 -6.66 -5.17
N TYR A 234 16.26 -7.35 -5.88
CA TYR A 234 15.53 -8.51 -5.39
C TYR A 234 16.47 -9.66 -5.01
N GLU A 235 17.39 -10.02 -5.91
CA GLU A 235 18.30 -11.15 -5.72
C GLU A 235 19.40 -10.85 -4.67
N THR A 236 19.88 -9.61 -4.61
CA THR A 236 21.03 -9.22 -3.77
C THR A 236 20.66 -8.63 -2.41
N ILE A 237 19.49 -8.01 -2.27
CA ILE A 237 19.06 -7.33 -1.05
C ILE A 237 17.81 -8.00 -0.47
N GLU A 238 16.74 -8.10 -1.26
CA GLU A 238 15.44 -8.56 -0.74
C GLU A 238 15.49 -10.02 -0.26
N ILE A 239 15.91 -10.96 -1.12
CA ILE A 239 16.01 -12.38 -0.77
C ILE A 239 16.96 -12.61 0.41
N PRO A 240 18.19 -12.07 0.43
CA PRO A 240 19.10 -12.26 1.57
C PRO A 240 18.54 -11.67 2.87
N SER A 241 17.91 -10.51 2.82
CA SER A 241 17.28 -9.87 3.99
C SER A 241 16.14 -10.72 4.55
N GLN A 242 15.27 -11.26 3.69
CA GLN A 242 14.21 -12.18 4.11
C GLN A 242 14.76 -13.46 4.74
N LYS A 243 15.81 -14.04 4.16
CA LYS A 243 16.48 -15.24 4.72
C LYS A 243 17.10 -14.94 6.09
N LEU A 244 17.77 -13.80 6.24
CA LEU A 244 18.34 -13.36 7.50
C LEU A 244 17.26 -13.15 8.56
N ALA A 245 16.19 -12.44 8.23
CA ALA A 245 15.06 -12.21 9.13
C ALA A 245 14.42 -13.52 9.61
N ARG A 246 14.17 -14.48 8.70
CA ARG A 246 13.65 -15.81 9.07
C ARG A 246 14.58 -16.56 10.02
N LYS A 247 15.90 -16.50 9.78
CA LYS A 247 16.92 -17.13 10.64
C LYS A 247 17.00 -16.49 12.03
N LEU A 248 16.77 -15.19 12.14
CA LEU A 248 16.73 -14.50 13.43
C LEU A 248 15.46 -14.87 14.20
N ILE A 249 14.30 -14.86 13.55
CA ILE A 249 13.01 -15.23 14.17
C ILE A 249 13.03 -16.69 14.64
N SER A 250 13.64 -17.60 13.89
CA SER A 250 13.73 -19.02 14.30
C SER A 250 14.57 -19.26 15.56
N LYS A 251 15.39 -18.29 15.98
CA LYS A 251 16.16 -18.37 17.24
C LYS A 251 15.42 -17.83 18.46
N ILE A 252 14.31 -17.11 18.24
CA ILE A 252 13.49 -16.50 19.30
C ILE A 252 12.32 -17.43 19.68
N ARG A 253 12.00 -18.42 18.83
CA ARG A 253 11.10 -19.54 19.14
C ARG A 253 11.81 -20.59 19.98
#